data_AF-A0A177DTZ0-F1
#
_entry.id   AF-A0A177DTZ0-F1
#
_cell.length_a   1.000
_cell.length_b   1.000
_cell.length_c   1.000
_cell.angle_alpha   90.00
_cell.angle_beta   90.00
_cell.angle_gamma   90.00
#
_symmetry.space_group_name_H-M   'P 1'
#
loop_
_entity.id
_entity.type
_entity.pdbx_description
1 polymer ?
#
loop_
_entity_poly.entity_id
_entity_poly.type
_entity_poly.pdbx_seq_one_letter_code
_entity_poly.pdbx_strand_id
1 'polypeptide(L)'
;MTCLSPKIRKIYDKLLGRIKSWQMQSFRVELESDMEMLEHTRLAGEAFREGLYIDLATAIAGTTVADTAVILAIQHHVGTLFSYGPQLLGSPCITTILWPFIIAGTCIVKQDQQETFLDVLRSSQFSMRHLFVLGDMMRLLWADADPRMYGPYGLHLIIEKYKLNPGFA
;
A
#
# COMPACT_ATOMS: atom_id res chain seq x y z
N MET A 1 -5.46 9.67 -23.52
CA MET A 1 -4.78 8.36 -23.61
C MET A 1 -3.34 8.58 -24.07
N THR A 2 -2.39 8.60 -23.14
CA THR A 2 -0.96 8.57 -23.50
C THR A 2 -0.62 7.14 -23.91
N CYS A 3 -0.19 6.96 -25.17
CA CYS A 3 0.27 5.66 -25.64
C CYS A 3 1.56 5.30 -24.88
N LEU A 4 1.46 4.39 -23.92
CA LEU A 4 2.61 3.89 -23.17
C LEU A 4 3.61 3.27 -24.14
N SER A 5 4.90 3.58 -23.96
CA SER A 5 5.92 3.01 -24.83
C SER A 5 5.90 1.46 -24.75
N PRO A 6 6.15 0.75 -25.87
CA PRO A 6 6.20 -0.71 -25.87
C PRO A 6 7.19 -1.28 -24.83
N LYS A 7 8.26 -0.54 -24.56
CA LYS A 7 9.27 -0.88 -23.55
C LYS A 7 8.68 -0.88 -22.13
N ILE A 8 7.91 0.15 -21.78
CA ILE A 8 7.27 0.26 -20.45
C ILE A 8 6.26 -0.87 -20.26
N ARG A 9 5.44 -1.17 -21.28
CA ARG A 9 4.48 -2.27 -21.22
C ARG A 9 5.17 -3.63 -21.01
N LYS A 10 6.26 -3.90 -21.73
CA LYS A 10 7.05 -5.13 -21.54
C LYS A 10 7.64 -5.25 -20.12
N ILE A 11 8.06 -4.13 -19.52
CA ILE A 11 8.55 -4.12 -18.13
C ILE A 11 7.40 -4.41 -17.16
N TYR A 12 6.25 -3.75 -17.34
CA TYR A 12 5.05 -4.00 -16.56
C TYR A 12 4.64 -5.47 -16.59
N ASP A 13 4.51 -6.06 -17.78
CA ASP A 13 4.08 -7.46 -17.93
C ASP A 13 5.06 -8.43 -17.25
N LYS A 14 6.37 -8.14 -17.36
CA LYS A 14 7.41 -8.92 -16.69
C LYS A 14 7.32 -8.82 -15.17
N LEU A 15 7.12 -7.62 -14.63
CA LEU A 15 6.98 -7.41 -13.18
C LEU A 15 5.69 -8.06 -12.66
N LEU A 16 4.59 -7.89 -13.36
CA LEU A 16 3.31 -8.51 -13.03
C LEU A 16 3.43 -10.04 -13.02
N GLY A 17 4.10 -10.62 -14.02
CA GLY A 17 4.38 -12.05 -14.06
C GLY A 17 5.16 -12.53 -12.84
N ARG A 18 6.18 -11.78 -12.40
CA ARG A 18 6.98 -12.10 -11.21
C ARG A 18 6.18 -12.00 -9.92
N ILE A 19 5.33 -10.99 -9.77
CA ILE A 19 4.47 -10.83 -8.59
C ILE A 19 3.49 -12.01 -8.51
N LYS A 20 2.87 -12.38 -9.64
CA LYS A 20 1.93 -13.51 -9.72
C LYS A 20 2.58 -14.86 -9.43
N SER A 21 3.80 -15.08 -9.90
CA SER A 21 4.53 -16.34 -9.70
C SER A 21 5.29 -16.38 -8.38
N TRP A 22 5.26 -15.31 -7.58
CA TRP A 22 6.01 -15.27 -6.34
C TRP A 22 5.40 -16.23 -5.32
N GLN A 23 6.23 -17.15 -4.84
CA GLN A 23 5.89 -18.13 -3.81
C GLN A 23 6.74 -17.84 -2.58
N MET A 24 6.12 -17.92 -1.41
CA MET A 24 6.84 -17.86 -0.16
C MET A 24 7.66 -19.15 0.01
N GLN A 25 8.91 -19.03 0.46
CA GLN A 25 9.72 -20.20 0.77
C GLN A 25 9.08 -20.96 1.94
N SER A 26 9.00 -22.28 1.82
CA SER A 26 8.52 -23.11 2.91
C SER A 26 9.58 -23.18 4.01
N PHE A 27 9.15 -22.94 5.25
CA PHE A 27 9.97 -23.15 6.44
C PHE A 27 9.60 -24.48 7.08
N ARG A 28 10.57 -25.15 7.71
CA ARG A 28 10.27 -26.28 8.60
C ARG A 28 9.76 -25.71 9.92
N VAL A 29 8.63 -26.25 10.37
CA VAL A 29 7.98 -25.90 11.64
C VAL A 29 8.31 -27.00 12.63
N GLU A 30 8.84 -26.63 13.80
CA GLU A 30 9.16 -27.58 14.87
C GLU A 30 8.30 -27.34 16.13
N LEU A 31 7.83 -26.11 16.36
CA LEU A 31 7.03 -25.71 17.51
C LEU A 31 5.74 -24.95 17.13
N GLU A 32 4.76 -24.87 18.04
CA GLU A 32 3.52 -24.09 17.84
C GLU A 32 3.77 -22.58 17.67
N SER A 33 4.74 -22.02 18.40
CA SER A 33 5.19 -20.63 18.21
C SER A 33 5.72 -20.37 16.79
N ASP A 34 6.28 -21.40 16.15
CA ASP A 34 6.76 -21.31 14.78
C ASP A 34 5.60 -21.28 13.77
N MET A 35 4.44 -21.87 14.12
CA MET A 35 3.24 -21.81 13.28
C MET A 35 2.62 -20.42 13.26
N GLU A 36 2.49 -19.77 14.42
CA GLU A 36 1.97 -18.40 14.50
C GLU A 36 2.90 -17.42 13.78
N MET A 37 4.21 -17.55 14.01
CA MET A 37 5.21 -16.76 13.29
C MET A 37 5.16 -17.02 11.79
N LEU A 38 5.03 -18.28 11.36
CA LEU A 38 4.91 -18.64 9.96
C LEU A 38 3.68 -18.01 9.31
N GLU A 39 2.54 -18.03 9.99
CA GLU A 39 1.30 -17.44 9.47
C GLU A 39 1.41 -15.91 9.37
N HIS A 40 1.96 -15.23 10.39
CA HIS A 40 2.24 -13.80 10.30
C HIS A 40 3.18 -13.47 9.14
N THR A 41 4.22 -14.27 8.94
CA THR A 41 5.18 -14.05 7.84
C THR A 41 4.52 -14.31 6.49
N ARG A 42 3.64 -15.33 6.39
CA ARG A 42 2.84 -15.64 5.20
C ARG A 42 1.92 -14.49 4.84
N LEU A 43 1.15 -14.00 5.81
CA LEU A 43 0.24 -12.87 5.63
C LEU A 43 0.98 -11.58 5.30
N ALA A 44 2.15 -11.35 5.92
CA ALA A 44 3.01 -10.22 5.56
C ALA A 44 3.46 -10.32 4.10
N GLY A 45 3.83 -11.52 3.64
CA GLY A 45 4.16 -11.77 2.24
C GLY A 45 2.99 -11.46 1.30
N GLU A 46 1.78 -11.94 1.61
CA GLU A 46 0.57 -11.62 0.85
C GLU A 46 0.26 -10.11 0.87
N ALA A 47 0.42 -9.44 2.01
CA ALA A 47 0.26 -8.00 2.13
C ALA A 47 1.22 -7.23 1.21
N PHE A 48 2.48 -7.66 1.12
CA PHE A 48 3.43 -7.10 0.15
C PHE A 48 3.01 -7.34 -1.28
N ARG A 49 2.48 -8.53 -1.60
CA ARG A 49 1.99 -8.84 -2.95
C ARG A 49 0.86 -7.90 -3.35
N GLU A 50 -0.10 -7.65 -2.46
CA GLU A 50 -1.19 -6.71 -2.69
C GLU A 50 -0.68 -5.27 -2.87
N GLY A 51 0.24 -4.81 -2.02
CA GLY A 51 0.87 -3.50 -2.17
C GLY A 51 1.60 -3.32 -3.51
N LEU A 52 2.29 -4.37 -3.98
CA LEU A 52 2.97 -4.37 -5.28
C LEU A 52 1.98 -4.33 -6.46
N TYR A 53 0.81 -4.97 -6.36
CA TYR A 53 -0.23 -4.84 -7.38
C TYR A 53 -0.74 -3.41 -7.48
N ILE A 54 -0.98 -2.76 -6.33
CA ILE A 54 -1.43 -1.37 -6.26
C ILE A 54 -0.37 -0.43 -6.85
N ASP A 55 0.89 -0.55 -6.41
CA ASP A 55 1.99 0.29 -6.89
C ASP A 55 2.18 0.13 -8.41
N LEU A 56 2.17 -1.10 -8.92
CA LEU A 56 2.35 -1.36 -10.34
C LEU A 56 1.16 -0.84 -11.18
N ALA A 57 -0.07 -0.98 -10.69
CA ALA A 57 -1.27 -0.49 -11.36
C ALA A 57 -1.32 1.05 -11.42
N THR A 58 -0.91 1.72 -10.34
CA THR A 58 -0.83 3.19 -10.32
C THR A 58 0.32 3.70 -11.20
N ALA A 59 1.48 3.05 -11.17
CA ALA A 59 2.64 3.43 -11.98
C ALA A 59 2.36 3.35 -13.49
N ILE A 60 1.64 2.34 -13.96
CA ILE A 60 1.33 2.19 -15.39
C ILE A 60 0.26 3.16 -15.88
N ALA A 61 -0.63 3.62 -15.00
CA ALA A 61 -1.66 4.61 -15.32
C ALA A 61 -1.08 6.02 -15.53
N GLY A 62 0.14 6.28 -15.04
CA GLY A 62 0.83 7.56 -15.19
C GLY A 62 0.47 8.55 -14.08
N THR A 63 0.41 9.84 -14.40
CA THR A 63 0.19 10.91 -13.41
C THR A 63 -1.23 11.01 -12.88
N THR A 64 -2.19 10.36 -13.55
CA THR A 64 -3.61 10.41 -13.19
C THR A 64 -4.24 9.05 -13.46
N VAL A 65 -4.87 8.47 -12.44
CA VAL A 65 -5.59 7.19 -12.56
C VAL A 65 -7.06 7.50 -12.82
N ALA A 66 -7.42 7.74 -14.07
CA ALA A 66 -8.80 8.11 -14.45
C ALA A 66 -9.69 6.94 -14.86
N ASP A 67 -9.10 5.78 -15.18
CA ASP A 67 -9.83 4.61 -15.63
C ASP A 67 -10.52 3.92 -14.45
N THR A 68 -11.86 3.91 -14.45
CA THR A 68 -12.68 3.27 -13.42
C THR A 68 -12.36 1.78 -13.26
N ALA A 69 -12.03 1.06 -14.33
CA ALA A 69 -11.69 -0.36 -14.22
C ALA A 69 -10.38 -0.56 -13.45
N VAL A 70 -9.40 0.34 -13.67
CA VAL A 70 -8.13 0.34 -12.92
C VAL A 70 -8.35 0.70 -11.46
N ILE A 71 -9.18 1.72 -11.18
CA ILE A 71 -9.53 2.10 -9.81
C ILE A 71 -10.20 0.93 -9.10
N LEU A 72 -11.18 0.26 -9.70
CA LEU A 72 -11.88 -0.89 -9.10
C LEU A 72 -10.92 -2.05 -8.81
N ALA A 73 -9.98 -2.34 -9.71
CA ALA A 73 -8.95 -3.34 -9.48
C ALA A 73 -8.05 -2.95 -8.30
N ILE A 74 -7.64 -1.69 -8.21
CA ILE A 74 -6.88 -1.18 -7.05
C ILE A 74 -7.70 -1.31 -5.77
N GLN A 75 -8.98 -0.94 -5.77
CA GLN A 75 -9.83 -1.04 -4.58
C GLN A 75 -10.03 -2.49 -4.11
N HIS A 76 -10.04 -3.46 -5.04
CA HIS A 76 -10.04 -4.87 -4.68
C HIS A 76 -8.80 -5.23 -3.87
N HIS A 77 -7.62 -4.85 -4.35
CA HIS A 77 -6.35 -5.09 -3.64
C HIS A 77 -6.27 -4.34 -2.30
N VAL A 78 -6.76 -3.09 -2.25
CA VAL A 78 -6.89 -2.33 -0.99
C VAL A 78 -7.76 -3.08 0.01
N GLY A 79 -8.95 -3.55 -0.41
CA GLY A 79 -9.85 -4.30 0.46
C GLY A 79 -9.21 -5.59 0.99
N THR A 80 -8.57 -6.36 0.11
CA THR A 80 -7.85 -7.59 0.47
C THR A 80 -6.73 -7.30 1.48
N LEU A 81 -5.89 -6.31 1.22
CA LEU A 81 -4.81 -5.92 2.12
C LEU A 81 -5.33 -5.53 3.52
N PHE A 82 -6.38 -4.73 3.58
CA PHE A 82 -6.97 -4.29 4.85
C PHE A 82 -7.59 -5.45 5.63
N SER A 83 -8.07 -6.50 4.95
CA SER A 83 -8.54 -7.72 5.62
C SER A 83 -7.44 -8.45 6.41
N TYR A 84 -6.17 -8.29 6.02
CA TYR A 84 -5.02 -8.85 6.75
C TYR A 84 -4.62 -8.02 7.97
N GLY A 85 -5.06 -6.75 8.02
CA GLY A 85 -4.70 -5.79 9.08
C GLY A 85 -4.88 -6.35 10.48
N PRO A 86 -6.07 -6.83 10.88
CA PRO A 86 -6.32 -7.31 12.24
C PRO A 86 -5.37 -8.42 12.71
N GLN A 87 -4.90 -9.28 11.79
CA GLN A 87 -3.98 -10.39 12.11
C GLN A 87 -2.52 -9.94 12.12
N LEU A 88 -2.19 -8.89 11.38
CA LEU A 88 -0.82 -8.37 11.30
C LEU A 88 -0.55 -7.27 12.33
N LEU A 89 -1.59 -6.59 12.83
CA LEU A 89 -1.49 -5.65 13.94
C LEU A 89 -1.01 -6.38 15.20
N GLY A 90 0.09 -5.90 15.78
CA GLY A 90 0.73 -6.54 16.93
C GLY A 90 1.66 -7.71 16.59
N SER A 91 1.73 -8.13 15.31
CA SER A 91 2.68 -9.16 14.89
C SER A 91 4.12 -8.63 14.84
N PRO A 92 5.14 -9.51 14.88
CA PRO A 92 6.54 -9.11 14.67
C PRO A 92 6.80 -8.50 13.28
N CYS A 93 5.90 -8.68 12.32
CA CYS A 93 6.02 -8.18 10.95
C CYS A 93 5.47 -6.76 10.78
N ILE A 94 4.95 -6.14 11.84
CA ILE A 94 4.20 -4.88 11.78
C ILE A 94 4.96 -3.73 11.10
N THR A 95 6.26 -3.60 11.35
CA THR A 95 7.11 -2.57 10.71
C THR A 95 7.33 -2.86 9.23
N THR A 96 7.51 -4.14 8.89
CA THR A 96 7.71 -4.61 7.53
C THR A 96 6.48 -4.33 6.68
N ILE A 97 5.28 -4.56 7.21
CA ILE A 97 4.03 -4.34 6.47
C ILE A 97 3.59 -2.87 6.42
N LEU A 98 4.32 -1.91 7.00
CA LEU A 98 3.92 -0.51 6.91
C LEU A 98 3.86 -0.02 5.46
N TRP A 99 4.89 -0.33 4.66
CA TRP A 99 4.95 0.11 3.26
C TRP A 99 3.71 -0.27 2.43
N PRO A 100 3.29 -1.55 2.34
CA PRO A 100 2.11 -1.90 1.53
C PRO A 100 0.83 -1.22 2.02
N PHE A 101 0.64 -1.06 3.32
CA PHE A 101 -0.52 -0.35 3.88
C PHE A 101 -0.51 1.15 3.58
N ILE A 102 0.67 1.78 3.57
CA ILE A 102 0.82 3.19 3.17
C ILE A 102 0.48 3.36 1.69
N ILE A 103 1.01 2.51 0.82
CA ILE A 103 0.70 2.51 -0.61
C ILE A 103 -0.80 2.35 -0.85
N ALA A 104 -1.44 1.38 -0.19
CA ALA A 104 -2.89 1.20 -0.28
C ALA A 104 -3.66 2.40 0.28
N GLY A 105 -3.20 2.99 1.38
CA GLY A 105 -3.73 4.22 1.98
C GLY A 105 -3.85 5.37 0.98
N THR A 106 -2.83 5.55 0.14
CA THR A 106 -2.86 6.59 -0.92
C THR A 106 -3.94 6.37 -1.98
N CYS A 107 -4.51 5.17 -2.05
CA CYS A 107 -5.51 4.79 -3.05
C CYS A 107 -6.93 4.67 -2.47
N ILE A 108 -7.15 4.88 -1.16
CA ILE A 108 -8.48 4.66 -0.56
C ILE A 108 -9.49 5.70 -1.08
N VAL A 109 -10.62 5.22 -1.60
CA VAL A 109 -11.74 6.07 -2.05
C VAL A 109 -12.91 6.14 -1.07
N LYS A 110 -13.04 5.13 -0.19
CA LYS A 110 -14.18 5.06 0.74
C LYS A 110 -13.84 5.73 2.07
N GLN A 111 -14.73 6.60 2.53
CA GLN A 111 -14.51 7.41 3.73
C GLN A 111 -14.37 6.57 5.01
N ASP A 112 -15.14 5.49 5.16
CA ASP A 112 -15.05 4.57 6.30
C ASP A 112 -13.66 3.91 6.40
N GLN A 113 -13.08 3.52 5.25
CA GLN A 113 -11.73 2.98 5.17
C GLN A 113 -10.67 4.04 5.47
N GLN A 114 -10.89 5.28 5.03
CA GLN A 114 -10.01 6.42 5.33
C GLN A 114 -9.95 6.70 6.83
N GLU A 115 -11.11 6.77 7.49
CA GLU A 115 -11.22 6.98 8.94
C GLU A 115 -10.53 5.85 9.70
N THR A 116 -10.83 4.60 9.35
CA THR A 116 -10.20 3.42 9.96
C THR A 116 -8.67 3.45 9.80
N PHE A 117 -8.18 3.80 8.60
CA PHE A 117 -6.74 3.88 8.34
C PHE A 117 -6.05 4.96 9.19
N LEU A 118 -6.69 6.12 9.33
CA LEU A 118 -6.16 7.22 10.15
C LEU A 118 -6.10 6.85 11.64
N ASP A 119 -7.12 6.16 12.15
CA ASP A 119 -7.14 5.69 13.54
C ASP A 119 -5.99 4.71 13.80
N VAL A 120 -5.73 3.81 12.85
CA VAL A 120 -4.59 2.89 12.91
C VAL A 120 -3.26 3.67 12.92
N LEU A 121 -3.05 4.62 12.01
CA LEU A 121 -1.80 5.41 11.98
C LEU A 121 -1.55 6.22 13.27
N ARG A 122 -2.62 6.60 13.98
CA ARG A 122 -2.57 7.38 15.22
C ARG A 122 -2.55 6.52 16.48
N SER A 123 -2.78 5.23 16.34
CA SER A 123 -2.79 4.31 17.47
C SER A 123 -1.41 4.25 18.13
N SER A 124 -1.42 4.19 19.46
CA SER A 124 -0.20 4.18 20.28
C SER A 124 0.69 2.96 20.03
N GLN A 125 0.14 1.89 19.45
CA GLN A 125 0.85 0.63 19.17
C GLN A 125 2.07 0.82 18.26
N PHE A 126 2.08 1.85 17.41
CA PHE A 126 3.24 2.11 16.56
C PHE A 126 4.28 3.00 17.25
N SER A 127 3.86 3.90 18.14
CA SER A 127 4.73 4.89 18.82
C SER A 127 5.70 5.63 17.87
N MET A 128 5.35 5.73 16.59
CA MET A 128 6.18 6.28 15.52
C MET A 128 5.65 7.65 15.11
N ARG A 129 6.38 8.71 15.48
CA ARG A 129 5.99 10.10 15.17
C ARG A 129 5.73 10.35 13.68
N HIS A 130 6.47 9.66 12.80
CA HIS A 130 6.31 9.81 11.35
C HIS A 130 4.95 9.30 10.85
N LEU A 131 4.28 8.37 11.55
CA LEU A 131 2.94 7.91 11.16
C LEU A 131 1.84 8.94 11.43
N PHE A 132 2.02 9.82 12.42
CA PHE A 132 1.13 10.97 12.63
C PHE A 132 1.23 11.96 11.47
N VAL A 133 2.46 12.30 11.07
CA VAL A 133 2.73 13.15 9.91
C VAL A 133 2.14 12.53 8.64
N LEU A 134 2.29 11.22 8.49
CA LEU A 134 1.71 10.49 7.37
C LEU A 134 0.18 10.52 7.38
N GLY A 135 -0.46 10.38 8.54
CA GLY A 135 -1.91 10.52 8.66
C GLY A 135 -2.40 11.90 8.22
N ASP A 136 -1.66 12.96 8.54
CA ASP A 136 -1.99 14.31 8.08
C ASP A 136 -1.77 14.44 6.56
N MET A 137 -0.72 13.84 6.00
CA MET A 137 -0.52 13.76 4.54
C MET A 137 -1.66 13.04 3.83
N MET A 138 -2.15 11.92 4.38
CA MET A 138 -3.25 11.15 3.80
C MET A 138 -4.54 11.96 3.76
N ARG A 139 -4.83 12.74 4.80
CA ARG A 139 -5.98 13.65 4.79
C ARG A 139 -5.87 14.73 3.73
N LEU A 140 -4.69 15.34 3.61
CA LEU A 140 -4.44 16.33 2.58
C LEU A 140 -4.61 15.74 1.19
N LEU A 141 -4.10 14.52 0.97
CA LEU A 141 -4.24 13.78 -0.28
C LEU A 141 -5.73 13.57 -0.62
N TRP A 142 -6.52 13.02 0.30
CA TRP A 142 -7.92 12.68 0.04
C TRP A 142 -8.85 13.90 -0.07
N ALA A 143 -8.49 15.02 0.56
CA ALA A 143 -9.26 16.26 0.52
C ALA A 143 -8.95 17.14 -0.70
N ASP A 144 -7.89 16.85 -1.45
CA ASP A 144 -7.48 17.66 -2.60
C ASP A 144 -8.34 17.33 -3.84
N ALA A 145 -8.81 18.36 -4.54
CA ALA A 145 -9.66 18.21 -5.73
C ALA A 145 -8.87 17.90 -7.00
N ASP A 146 -7.54 18.01 -6.98
CA ASP A 146 -6.69 17.69 -8.12
C ASP A 146 -6.73 16.18 -8.42
N PRO A 147 -7.13 15.74 -9.63
CA PRO A 147 -7.23 14.33 -9.97
C PRO A 147 -5.88 13.58 -9.96
N ARG A 148 -4.75 14.29 -9.85
CA ARG A 148 -3.42 13.70 -9.64
C ARG A 148 -3.17 13.27 -8.19
N MET A 149 -4.03 13.68 -7.25
CA MET A 149 -3.91 13.39 -5.82
C MET A 149 -4.50 12.02 -5.47
N TYR A 150 -4.03 11.01 -6.19
CA TYR A 150 -4.41 9.61 -6.00
C TYR A 150 -3.18 8.72 -6.19
N GLY A 151 -3.02 7.74 -5.31
CA GLY A 151 -1.91 6.80 -5.36
C GLY A 151 -0.56 7.38 -4.93
N PRO A 152 0.52 6.60 -5.07
CA PRO A 152 1.86 6.97 -4.61
C PRO A 152 2.38 8.27 -5.24
N TYR A 153 2.05 8.52 -6.51
CA TYR A 153 2.40 9.76 -7.18
C TYR A 153 1.71 10.98 -6.54
N GLY A 154 0.43 10.87 -6.18
CA GLY A 154 -0.29 11.92 -5.46
C GLY A 154 0.34 12.23 -4.10
N LEU A 155 0.78 11.21 -3.36
CA LEU A 155 1.48 11.40 -2.10
C LEU A 155 2.79 12.20 -2.28
N HIS A 156 3.54 11.89 -3.34
CA HIS A 156 4.73 12.68 -3.69
C HIS A 156 4.40 14.15 -3.96
N LEU A 157 3.30 14.44 -4.69
CA LEU A 157 2.85 15.81 -4.92
C LEU A 157 2.45 16.54 -3.63
N ILE A 158 1.82 15.86 -2.67
CA ILE A 158 1.50 16.45 -1.36
C ILE A 158 2.78 16.82 -0.60
N ILE A 159 3.79 15.94 -0.62
CA ILE A 159 5.09 16.21 0.02
C ILE A 159 5.73 17.46 -0.58
N GLU A 160 5.73 17.59 -1.91
CA GLU A 160 6.27 18.77 -2.60
C GLU A 160 5.45 20.04 -2.31
N LYS A 161 4.12 19.96 -2.46
CA LYS A 161 3.19 21.08 -2.33
C LYS A 161 3.22 21.70 -0.94
N TYR A 162 3.30 20.86 0.10
CA TYR A 162 3.26 21.30 1.50
C TYR A 162 4.65 21.34 2.16
N LYS A 163 5.73 21.07 1.40
CA LYS A 163 7.12 21.03 1.89
C LYS A 163 7.28 20.20 3.16
N LEU A 164 6.57 19.08 3.22
CA LEU A 164 6.56 18.23 4.41
C LEU A 164 7.82 17.38 4.43
N ASN A 165 8.47 17.27 5.59
CA ASN A 165 9.53 16.29 5.79
C ASN A 165 8.92 15.04 6.44
N PRO A 166 8.74 13.93 5.70
CA PRO A 166 8.17 12.71 6.26
C PRO A 166 9.08 12.03 7.29
N GLY A 167 10.34 12.48 7.45
CA GLY A 167 11.26 11.98 8.48
C GLY A 167 11.81 10.58 8.21
N PHE A 168 11.70 10.08 6.98
CA PHE A 168 12.46 8.92 6.51
C PHE A 168 13.90 9.37 6.24
N ALA A 169 14.72 9.44 7.30
CA ALA A 169 16.16 9.70 7.23
C ALA A 169 16.94 8.42 7.54
#